data_AF-Q2Y4Q5-F1
#
_entry.id   AF-Q2Y4Q5-F1
#
_cell.length_a   1.000
_cell.length_b   1.000
_cell.length_c   1.000
_cell.angle_alpha   90.00
_cell.angle_beta   90.00
_cell.angle_gamma   90.00
#
_symmetry.space_group_name_H-M   'P 1'
#
loop_
_entity.id
_entity.type
_entity.pdbx_description
1 polymer ?
#
loop_
_entity_poly.entity_id
_entity_poly.type
_entity_poly.pdbx_seq_one_letter_code
_entity_poly.pdbx_strand_id
1 'polypeptide(L)'
;MVIGMNKRLIICIVMVLILAISGCIDPDSGGNAAVVKEGDQVLVDYTGRLENGTVFDTSVRDVAIETGTYDPNRDYQPIEFTVGAGRMIKGFDHGVVGMAVGEEKTLTLPPEDAYGVHREDMVQIVPVEELRAAGITPVIGEKLTTSLGQVGTITNLTNTSVVIDFNHRLSGKTLIFDVKLVSIGSEDVVAEDDGADSDKGDTMADTTEKTVEGGNRIANIDTSMGMMTVELHEERAPDTTSNFIELANRGFYNDLTFHRVIDDFMIQGGDPKGDGTGGSGKTIKLETHPELTHVDGAVAMARSQHPDSASSQFYICDGAQPMLDGQYAVFGRVTNGMDVVRAIAEVETDSRDRPIENVTITRITILES
;
A
#
# COMPACT_ATOMS: atom_id res chain seq x y z
N MET A 1 17.63 38.29 70.53
CA MET A 1 18.22 38.22 69.18
C MET A 1 17.08 37.78 68.25
N VAL A 2 16.32 38.75 67.73
CA VAL A 2 16.43 39.32 66.37
C VAL A 2 15.75 38.42 65.32
N ILE A 3 14.58 38.90 64.82
CA ILE A 3 14.11 38.97 63.40
C ILE A 3 14.07 37.63 62.62
N GLY A 4 13.05 37.21 61.87
CA GLY A 4 11.86 37.83 61.31
C GLY A 4 11.50 37.14 59.97
N MET A 5 10.23 37.26 59.57
CA MET A 5 9.70 37.33 58.20
C MET A 5 9.85 36.18 57.16
N ASN A 6 8.67 35.77 56.66
CA ASN A 6 8.21 35.71 55.26
C ASN A 6 8.53 34.55 54.29
N LYS A 7 7.41 34.01 53.74
CA LYS A 7 7.04 33.82 52.33
C LYS A 7 8.09 33.22 51.36
N ARG A 8 7.76 32.09 50.72
CA ARG A 8 7.33 31.99 49.31
C ARG A 8 7.31 30.53 48.79
N LEU A 9 6.23 30.25 48.08
CA LEU A 9 6.03 29.25 47.03
C LEU A 9 7.28 28.94 46.19
N ILE A 10 7.69 27.67 46.11
CA ILE A 10 8.46 27.11 44.99
C ILE A 10 7.90 25.71 44.67
N ILE A 11 7.41 25.59 43.45
CA ILE A 11 7.02 24.36 42.75
C ILE A 11 8.31 23.63 42.37
N CYS A 12 8.49 22.37 42.77
CA CYS A 12 9.56 21.51 42.29
C CYS A 12 9.01 20.13 41.88
N ILE A 13 8.98 19.96 40.57
CA ILE A 13 8.98 18.77 39.73
C ILE A 13 9.44 17.50 40.47
N VAL A 14 8.58 16.48 40.49
CA VAL A 14 8.94 15.11 40.89
C VAL A 14 9.62 14.44 39.70
N MET A 15 10.96 14.41 39.74
CA MET A 15 11.80 13.57 38.90
C MET A 15 11.94 12.21 39.62
N VAL A 16 11.27 11.16 39.13
CA VAL A 16 11.51 9.79 39.63
C VAL A 16 12.71 9.22 38.92
N LEU A 17 13.82 9.22 39.65
CA LEU A 17 15.05 8.49 39.37
C LEU A 17 14.87 7.05 39.91
N ILE A 18 14.91 6.03 39.06
CA ILE A 18 15.18 4.65 39.49
C ILE A 18 16.48 4.21 38.83
N LEU A 19 17.49 4.00 39.67
CA LEU A 19 18.82 3.50 39.33
C LEU A 19 18.80 1.97 39.26
N ALA A 20 19.24 1.49 38.09
CA ALA A 20 20.15 0.37 37.84
C ALA A 20 19.90 -1.00 38.48
N ILE A 21 19.73 -2.00 37.61
CA ILE A 21 20.47 -3.26 37.75
C ILE A 21 21.39 -3.39 36.53
N SER A 22 22.64 -3.67 36.85
CA SER A 22 23.81 -3.72 35.99
C SER A 22 23.78 -4.93 35.05
N GLY A 23 23.86 -4.67 33.75
CA GLY A 23 24.53 -5.52 32.77
C GLY A 23 25.68 -4.70 32.18
N CYS A 24 26.87 -5.27 32.15
CA CYS A 24 28.13 -4.58 31.85
C CYS A 24 28.09 -3.78 30.53
N ILE A 25 28.45 -2.49 30.60
CA ILE A 25 28.83 -1.67 29.45
C ILE A 25 30.35 -1.70 29.39
N ASP A 26 30.90 -2.22 28.28
CA ASP A 26 32.31 -2.05 27.93
C ASP A 26 32.59 -0.57 27.62
N PRO A 27 33.61 0.06 28.22
CA PRO A 27 33.84 1.50 28.09
C PRO A 27 34.65 1.90 26.86
N ASP A 28 34.53 1.18 25.74
CA ASP A 28 35.35 1.42 24.53
C ASP A 28 34.56 1.45 23.21
N SER A 29 33.35 2.04 23.20
CA SER A 29 32.57 2.24 21.96
C SER A 29 32.46 3.73 21.61
N GLY A 30 33.55 4.31 21.11
CA GLY A 30 33.53 5.53 20.30
C GLY A 30 32.92 5.29 18.90
N GLY A 31 31.71 4.72 18.85
CA GLY A 31 30.99 4.43 17.60
C GLY A 31 30.16 5.63 17.18
N ASN A 32 30.45 6.19 16.01
CA ASN A 32 29.64 7.22 15.38
C ASN A 32 28.21 6.68 15.18
N ALA A 33 27.18 7.31 15.77
CA ALA A 33 25.80 6.86 15.61
C ALA A 33 25.44 6.83 14.11
N ALA A 34 24.85 5.74 13.64
CA ALA A 34 24.42 5.63 12.25
C ALA A 34 23.37 6.71 11.95
N VAL A 35 23.55 7.39 10.83
CA VAL A 35 22.63 8.40 10.31
C VAL A 35 22.10 7.96 8.95
N VAL A 36 20.89 8.39 8.62
CA VAL A 36 20.20 8.07 7.38
C VAL A 36 21.01 8.53 6.17
N LYS A 37 21.15 7.65 5.19
CA LYS A 37 21.73 7.90 3.87
C LYS A 37 20.74 7.53 2.79
N GLU A 38 20.97 8.07 1.59
CA GLU A 38 20.26 7.63 0.39
C GLU A 38 20.46 6.13 0.17
N GLY A 39 19.37 5.42 -0.12
CA GLY A 39 19.33 3.96 -0.23
C GLY A 39 19.02 3.24 1.08
N ASP A 40 19.08 3.91 2.24
CA ASP A 40 18.71 3.27 3.52
C ASP A 40 17.20 3.03 3.57
N GLN A 41 16.82 1.87 4.10
CA GLN A 41 15.46 1.60 4.54
C GLN A 41 15.26 2.20 5.92
N VAL A 42 14.19 2.99 6.10
CA VAL A 42 13.91 3.70 7.33
C VAL A 42 12.46 3.51 7.75
N LEU A 43 12.21 3.49 9.06
CA LEU A 43 10.88 3.65 9.64
C LEU A 43 10.77 5.05 10.23
N VAL A 44 9.72 5.79 9.88
CA VAL A 44 9.53 7.19 10.29
C VAL A 44 8.12 7.39 10.83
N ASP A 45 8.00 7.85 12.05
CA ASP A 45 6.73 8.44 12.51
C ASP A 45 6.61 9.87 11.98
N TYR A 46 5.41 10.28 11.60
CA TYR A 46 5.20 11.63 11.08
C TYR A 46 3.83 12.22 11.43
N THR A 47 3.76 13.54 11.44
CA THR A 47 2.51 14.32 11.42
C THR A 47 2.61 15.43 10.39
N GLY A 48 1.79 15.36 9.36
CA GLY A 48 1.66 16.35 8.30
C GLY A 48 0.58 17.39 8.61
N ARG A 49 0.94 18.67 8.54
CA ARG A 49 0.04 19.81 8.75
C ARG A 49 0.22 20.90 7.71
N LEU A 50 -0.82 21.71 7.55
CA LEU A 50 -0.78 22.96 6.78
C LEU A 50 -0.19 24.10 7.64
N GLU A 51 0.21 25.21 7.02
CA GLU A 51 0.76 26.39 7.72
C GLU A 51 -0.18 26.99 8.78
N ASN A 52 -1.50 26.81 8.61
CA ASN A 52 -2.50 27.22 9.60
C ASN A 52 -2.64 26.26 10.79
N GLY A 53 -1.83 25.19 10.85
CA GLY A 53 -1.85 24.17 11.89
C GLY A 53 -2.82 23.01 11.67
N THR A 54 -3.63 23.02 10.61
CA THR A 54 -4.54 21.91 10.30
C THR A 54 -3.75 20.64 9.96
N VAL A 55 -3.86 19.60 10.79
CA VAL A 55 -3.33 18.27 10.51
C VAL A 55 -4.16 17.63 9.40
N PHE A 56 -3.48 17.14 8.36
CA PHE A 56 -4.13 16.45 7.25
C PHE A 56 -3.80 14.97 7.18
N ASP A 57 -2.71 14.54 7.83
CA ASP A 57 -2.28 13.14 7.88
C ASP A 57 -1.28 12.90 9.03
N THR A 58 -1.24 11.68 9.58
CA THR A 58 -0.29 11.29 10.63
C THR A 58 -0.18 9.77 10.73
N SER A 59 1.01 9.26 11.07
CA SER A 59 1.21 7.86 11.47
C SER A 59 0.84 7.59 12.93
N VAL A 60 0.65 8.65 13.73
CA VAL A 60 0.46 8.55 15.19
C VAL A 60 -1.03 8.53 15.54
N ARG A 61 -1.50 7.37 16.01
CA ARG A 61 -2.93 7.13 16.30
C ARG A 61 -3.58 8.18 17.17
N ASP A 62 -2.93 8.55 18.27
CA ASP A 62 -3.49 9.48 19.25
C ASP A 62 -3.62 10.88 18.67
N VAL A 63 -2.66 11.30 17.84
CA VAL A 63 -2.73 12.57 17.10
C VAL A 63 -3.89 12.53 16.11
N ALA A 64 -4.10 11.40 15.42
CA ALA A 64 -5.23 11.27 14.48
C ALA A 64 -6.58 11.41 15.17
N ILE A 65 -6.73 10.82 16.35
CA ILE A 65 -7.94 10.94 17.18
C ILE A 65 -8.16 12.39 17.63
N GLU A 66 -7.14 13.03 18.18
CA GLU A 66 -7.23 14.40 18.69
C GLU A 66 -7.56 15.41 17.59
N THR A 67 -7.02 15.19 16.38
CA THR A 67 -7.15 16.11 15.26
C THR A 67 -8.33 15.80 14.35
N GLY A 68 -9.09 14.73 14.63
CA GLY A 68 -10.26 14.33 13.84
C GLY A 68 -9.92 13.71 12.48
N THR A 69 -8.69 13.19 12.33
CA THR A 69 -8.22 12.48 11.12
C THR A 69 -8.18 10.95 11.33
N TYR A 70 -8.75 10.46 12.43
CA TYR A 70 -8.82 9.04 12.76
C TYR A 70 -9.68 8.24 11.78
N ASP A 71 -9.11 7.17 11.24
CA ASP A 71 -9.79 6.13 10.48
C ASP A 71 -9.68 4.80 11.25
N PRO A 72 -10.80 4.16 11.67
CA PRO A 72 -10.76 2.91 12.41
C PRO A 72 -10.19 1.72 11.63
N ASN A 73 -10.11 1.82 10.30
CA ASN A 73 -9.57 0.76 9.44
C ASN A 73 -8.09 0.97 9.09
N ARG A 74 -7.50 2.09 9.52
CA ARG A 74 -6.08 2.39 9.30
C ARG A 74 -5.23 1.82 10.44
N ASP A 75 -4.13 1.17 10.09
CA ASP A 75 -3.08 0.82 11.03
C ASP A 75 -2.11 2.01 11.19
N TYR A 76 -1.96 2.48 12.42
CA TYR A 76 -1.19 3.68 12.77
C TYR A 76 0.20 3.27 13.24
N GLN A 77 1.04 2.88 12.28
CA GLN A 77 2.45 2.53 12.48
C GLN A 77 3.36 3.53 11.75
N PRO A 78 4.63 3.65 12.17
CA PRO A 78 5.65 4.38 11.41
C PRO A 78 5.66 3.94 9.95
N ILE A 79 5.80 4.90 9.03
CA ILE A 79 5.89 4.60 7.61
C ILE A 79 7.29 4.09 7.26
N GLU A 80 7.33 2.99 6.51
CA GLU A 80 8.58 2.40 6.03
C GLU A 80 8.83 2.80 4.58
N PHE A 81 10.03 3.29 4.27
CA PHE A 81 10.44 3.56 2.89
C PHE A 81 11.96 3.52 2.72
N THR A 82 12.38 3.40 1.47
CA THR A 82 13.79 3.53 1.07
C THR A 82 14.06 4.97 0.65
N VAL A 83 15.03 5.60 1.30
CA VAL A 83 15.37 7.01 1.07
C VAL A 83 15.95 7.19 -0.34
N GLY A 84 15.42 8.14 -1.10
CA GLY A 84 15.81 8.43 -2.48
C GLY A 84 15.15 7.55 -3.54
N ALA A 85 14.30 6.59 -3.15
CA ALA A 85 13.60 5.71 -4.10
C ALA A 85 12.44 6.40 -4.85
N GLY A 86 12.11 7.66 -4.51
CA GLY A 86 11.02 8.40 -5.15
C GLY A 86 9.62 7.90 -4.77
N ARG A 87 9.52 7.10 -3.70
CA ARG A 87 8.25 6.58 -3.14
C ARG A 87 7.56 7.60 -2.21
N MET A 88 8.31 8.61 -1.75
CA MET A 88 7.81 9.69 -0.90
C MET A 88 7.83 11.02 -1.67
N ILE A 89 7.04 12.00 -1.23
CA ILE A 89 7.14 13.37 -1.77
C ILE A 89 8.57 13.88 -1.54
N LYS A 90 9.12 14.53 -2.58
CA LYS A 90 10.56 14.84 -2.69
C LYS A 90 11.16 15.48 -1.44
N GLY A 91 10.49 16.46 -0.85
CA GLY A 91 11.00 17.15 0.33
C GLY A 91 10.93 16.33 1.62
N PHE A 92 10.05 15.33 1.70
CA PHE A 92 9.99 14.39 2.82
C PHE A 92 11.12 13.37 2.68
N ASP A 93 11.27 12.80 1.49
CA ASP A 93 12.31 11.83 1.14
C ASP A 93 13.72 12.37 1.44
N HIS A 94 14.05 13.54 0.87
CA HIS A 94 15.34 14.18 1.13
C HIS A 94 15.45 14.75 2.54
N GLY A 95 14.32 15.08 3.17
CA GLY A 95 14.27 15.74 4.48
C GLY A 95 14.77 14.87 5.63
N VAL A 96 14.64 13.54 5.51
CA VAL A 96 15.10 12.59 6.54
C VAL A 96 16.58 12.23 6.45
N VAL A 97 17.25 12.54 5.34
CA VAL A 97 18.69 12.28 5.17
C VAL A 97 19.49 12.97 6.29
N GLY A 98 20.42 12.21 6.89
CA GLY A 98 21.28 12.66 7.97
C GLY A 98 20.66 12.58 9.37
N MET A 99 19.39 12.18 9.51
CA MET A 99 18.79 11.96 10.83
C MET A 99 19.41 10.75 11.53
N ALA A 100 19.58 10.82 12.85
CA ALA A 100 19.93 9.66 13.68
C ALA A 100 18.67 8.97 14.26
N VAL A 101 18.77 7.68 14.59
CA VAL A 101 17.63 6.95 15.18
C VAL A 101 17.17 7.63 16.48
N GLY A 102 15.87 7.87 16.60
CA GLY A 102 15.24 8.59 17.70
C GLY A 102 15.21 10.12 17.54
N GLU A 103 15.88 10.68 16.52
CA GLU A 103 15.85 12.12 16.23
C GLU A 103 14.47 12.57 15.75
N GLU A 104 14.05 13.75 16.20
CA GLU A 104 12.86 14.45 15.74
C GLU A 104 13.26 15.68 14.92
N LYS A 105 12.57 15.92 13.80
CA LYS A 105 12.87 17.02 12.88
C LYS A 105 11.58 17.58 12.29
N THR A 106 11.50 18.89 12.10
CA THR A 106 10.41 19.54 11.36
C THR A 106 10.88 19.88 9.95
N LEU A 107 10.16 19.37 8.94
CA LEU A 107 10.39 19.62 7.53
C LEU A 107 9.33 20.58 7.00
N THR A 108 9.75 21.65 6.33
CA THR A 108 8.86 22.59 5.62
C THR A 108 9.03 22.40 4.13
N LEU A 109 7.98 21.89 3.48
CA LEU A 109 7.97 21.49 2.08
C LEU A 109 7.16 22.49 1.26
N PRO A 110 7.80 23.31 0.42
CA PRO A 110 7.07 24.13 -0.54
C PRO A 110 6.37 23.23 -1.59
N PRO A 111 5.40 23.75 -2.35
CA PRO A 111 4.60 22.95 -3.29
C PRO A 111 5.43 22.11 -4.27
N GLU A 112 6.53 22.64 -4.79
CA GLU A 112 7.46 21.98 -5.72
C GLU A 112 8.18 20.76 -5.13
N ASP A 113 8.28 20.66 -3.81
CA ASP A 113 8.85 19.52 -3.09
C ASP A 113 7.76 18.63 -2.45
N ALA A 114 6.49 18.98 -2.67
CA ALA A 114 5.30 18.27 -2.18
C ALA A 114 4.43 17.77 -3.36
N TYR A 115 3.18 18.26 -3.47
CA TYR A 115 2.20 17.83 -4.48
C TYR A 115 2.13 18.73 -5.72
N GLY A 116 3.18 19.51 -5.97
CA GLY A 116 3.29 20.43 -7.10
C GLY A 116 2.52 21.74 -6.90
N VAL A 117 2.75 22.67 -7.83
CA VAL A 117 2.00 23.93 -7.91
C VAL A 117 0.57 23.66 -8.37
N HIS A 118 -0.37 24.44 -7.85
CA HIS A 118 -1.73 24.46 -8.38
C HIS A 118 -1.69 24.99 -9.82
N ARG A 119 -2.33 24.27 -10.75
CA ARG A 119 -2.32 24.64 -12.16
C ARG A 119 -3.70 25.10 -12.63
N GLU A 120 -3.74 26.30 -13.16
CA GLU A 120 -4.96 26.92 -13.70
C GLU A 120 -5.50 26.17 -14.94
N ASP A 121 -4.64 25.49 -15.70
CA ASP A 121 -5.05 24.69 -16.86
C ASP A 121 -5.79 23.39 -16.48
N MET A 122 -5.72 23.00 -15.21
CA MET A 122 -6.45 21.87 -14.63
C MET A 122 -7.78 22.32 -13.99
N VAL A 123 -8.14 23.60 -14.10
CA VAL A 123 -9.43 24.12 -13.67
C VAL A 123 -10.34 24.29 -14.89
N GLN A 124 -11.45 23.56 -14.91
CA GLN A 124 -12.39 23.58 -16.01
C GLN A 124 -13.69 24.27 -15.60
N ILE A 125 -14.22 25.09 -16.51
CA ILE A 125 -15.54 25.70 -16.37
C ILE A 125 -16.49 24.95 -17.29
N VAL A 126 -17.45 24.27 -16.70
CA VAL A 126 -18.44 23.44 -17.40
C VAL A 126 -19.82 24.07 -17.24
N PRO A 127 -20.63 24.23 -18.30
CA PRO A 127 -22.01 24.66 -18.17
C PRO A 127 -22.81 23.70 -17.27
N VAL A 128 -23.59 24.26 -16.34
CA VAL A 128 -24.41 23.44 -15.40
C VAL A 128 -25.37 22.51 -16.15
N GLU A 129 -25.90 22.94 -17.30
CA GLU A 129 -26.82 22.15 -18.10
C GLU A 129 -26.17 20.89 -18.70
N GLU A 130 -24.86 20.87 -18.92
CA GLU A 130 -24.17 19.66 -19.40
C GLU A 130 -24.14 18.58 -18.32
N LEU A 131 -23.87 18.96 -17.07
CA LEU A 131 -23.91 18.04 -15.93
C LEU A 131 -25.35 17.56 -15.67
N ARG A 132 -26.34 18.46 -15.74
CA ARG A 132 -27.76 18.09 -15.58
C ARG A 132 -28.24 17.15 -16.70
N ALA A 133 -27.81 17.38 -17.94
CA ALA A 133 -28.11 16.50 -19.06
C ALA A 133 -27.50 15.09 -18.88
N ALA A 134 -26.37 15.01 -18.18
CA ALA A 134 -25.76 13.75 -17.74
C ALA A 134 -26.39 13.15 -16.48
N GLY A 135 -27.48 13.72 -15.95
CA GLY A 135 -28.14 13.24 -14.72
C GLY A 135 -27.40 13.61 -13.43
N ILE A 136 -26.37 14.44 -13.50
CA ILE A 136 -25.55 14.87 -12.37
C ILE A 136 -26.12 16.15 -11.77
N THR A 137 -26.37 16.14 -10.47
CA THR A 137 -26.74 17.35 -9.72
C THR A 137 -25.49 17.89 -9.02
N PRO A 138 -24.86 18.98 -9.52
CA PRO A 138 -23.59 19.44 -8.97
C PRO A 138 -23.75 20.00 -7.55
N VAL A 139 -22.89 19.57 -6.63
CA VAL A 139 -22.77 20.12 -5.27
C VAL A 139 -21.34 20.60 -5.02
N ILE A 140 -21.17 21.81 -4.46
CA ILE A 140 -19.84 22.33 -4.11
C ILE A 140 -19.16 21.37 -3.11
N GLY A 141 -17.92 20.99 -3.41
CA GLY A 141 -17.11 20.04 -2.64
C GLY A 141 -17.23 18.59 -3.11
N GLU A 142 -18.19 18.28 -3.98
CA GLU A 142 -18.37 16.94 -4.55
C GLU A 142 -17.27 16.62 -5.57
N LYS A 143 -16.90 15.35 -5.66
CA LYS A 143 -15.95 14.84 -6.64
C LYS A 143 -16.72 14.31 -7.85
N LEU A 144 -16.26 14.68 -9.03
CA LEU A 144 -16.74 14.17 -10.32
C LEU A 144 -15.64 13.38 -10.98
N THR A 145 -15.98 12.21 -11.51
CA THR A 145 -15.08 11.38 -12.30
C THR A 145 -15.43 11.54 -13.78
N THR A 146 -14.45 11.91 -14.61
CA THR A 146 -14.64 11.96 -16.06
C THR A 146 -14.66 10.55 -16.64
N SER A 147 -15.12 10.40 -17.89
CA SER A 147 -15.06 9.12 -18.62
C SER A 147 -13.64 8.60 -18.85
N LEU A 148 -12.61 9.42 -18.59
CA LEU A 148 -11.20 9.04 -18.63
C LEU A 148 -10.63 8.71 -17.24
N GLY A 149 -11.47 8.63 -16.21
CA GLY A 149 -11.08 8.34 -14.83
C GLY A 149 -10.45 9.52 -14.09
N GLN A 150 -10.49 10.74 -14.64
CA GLN A 150 -9.96 11.92 -13.95
C GLN A 150 -10.94 12.39 -12.88
N VAL A 151 -10.47 12.56 -11.66
CA VAL A 151 -11.30 13.04 -10.54
C VAL A 151 -11.09 14.53 -10.34
N GLY A 152 -12.15 15.30 -10.48
CA GLY A 152 -12.17 16.75 -10.24
C GLY A 152 -13.11 17.12 -9.09
N THR A 153 -12.81 18.16 -8.34
CA THR A 153 -13.65 18.66 -7.25
C THR A 153 -14.43 19.89 -7.70
N ILE A 154 -15.73 19.95 -7.42
CA ILE A 154 -16.53 21.15 -7.68
C ILE A 154 -16.15 22.23 -6.68
N THR A 155 -15.52 23.31 -7.13
CA THR A 155 -15.05 24.41 -6.25
C THR A 155 -15.97 25.62 -6.28
N ASN A 156 -16.75 25.79 -7.35
CA ASN A 156 -17.72 26.87 -7.48
C ASN A 156 -18.92 26.41 -8.32
N LEU A 157 -20.09 26.90 -7.96
CA LEU A 157 -21.34 26.60 -8.63
C LEU A 157 -22.16 27.89 -8.74
N THR A 158 -22.51 28.25 -9.96
CA THR A 158 -23.46 29.33 -10.27
C THR A 158 -24.72 28.75 -10.90
N ASN A 159 -25.68 29.60 -11.26
CA ASN A 159 -26.87 29.15 -11.98
C ASN A 159 -26.58 28.66 -13.41
N THR A 160 -25.41 29.00 -13.96
CA THR A 160 -25.07 28.76 -15.37
C THR A 160 -23.83 27.89 -15.56
N SER A 161 -22.91 27.87 -14.59
CA SER A 161 -21.62 27.19 -14.71
C SER A 161 -21.17 26.54 -13.41
N VAL A 162 -20.38 25.49 -13.56
CA VAL A 162 -19.66 24.77 -12.52
C VAL A 162 -18.17 24.94 -12.78
N VAL A 163 -17.41 25.20 -11.73
CA VAL A 163 -15.95 25.18 -11.78
C VAL A 163 -15.50 23.87 -11.15
N ILE A 164 -14.78 23.07 -11.93
CA ILE A 164 -14.25 21.76 -11.54
C ILE A 164 -12.73 21.85 -11.53
N ASP A 165 -12.14 21.58 -10.37
CA ASP A 165 -10.70 21.61 -10.16
C ASP A 165 -10.14 20.18 -10.13
N PHE A 166 -9.32 19.84 -11.13
CA PHE A 166 -8.68 18.54 -11.28
C PHE A 166 -7.29 18.48 -10.63
N ASN A 167 -6.86 19.54 -9.94
CA ASN A 167 -5.60 19.51 -9.21
C ASN A 167 -5.68 18.62 -7.98
N HIS A 168 -4.52 18.14 -7.53
CA HIS A 168 -4.43 17.48 -6.22
C HIS A 168 -4.86 18.47 -5.12
N ARG A 169 -5.62 18.00 -4.12
CA ARG A 169 -6.17 18.82 -3.02
C ARG A 169 -5.10 19.61 -2.24
N LEU A 170 -3.88 19.07 -2.17
CA LEU A 170 -2.73 19.69 -1.49
C LEU A 170 -1.79 20.45 -2.45
N SER A 171 -2.08 20.50 -3.75
CA SER A 171 -1.30 21.30 -4.69
C SER A 171 -1.32 22.80 -4.33
N GLY A 172 -0.21 23.48 -4.57
CA GLY A 172 -0.03 24.90 -4.24
C GLY A 172 0.05 25.20 -2.75
N LYS A 173 0.05 24.19 -1.86
CA LYS A 173 0.17 24.38 -0.41
C LYS A 173 1.57 24.01 0.07
N THR A 174 2.13 24.84 0.96
CA THR A 174 3.29 24.46 1.77
C THR A 174 2.84 23.46 2.83
N LEU A 175 3.53 22.33 2.92
CA LEU A 175 3.27 21.29 3.92
C LEU A 175 4.35 21.30 4.99
N ILE A 176 3.98 21.07 6.23
CA ILE A 176 4.90 20.98 7.36
C ILE A 176 4.77 19.57 7.94
N PHE A 177 5.88 18.86 8.05
CA PHE A 177 5.94 17.53 8.64
C PHE A 177 6.82 17.56 9.90
N ASP A 178 6.27 17.17 11.04
CA ASP A 178 7.12 16.72 12.14
C ASP A 178 7.40 15.24 11.93
N VAL A 179 8.67 14.86 11.87
CA VAL A 179 9.12 13.50 11.64
C VAL A 179 9.98 13.01 12.80
N LYS A 180 9.86 11.73 13.12
CA LYS A 180 10.69 11.04 14.08
C LYS A 180 11.25 9.78 13.44
N LEU A 181 12.58 9.66 13.41
CA LEU A 181 13.20 8.45 12.89
C LEU A 181 13.12 7.32 13.92
N VAL A 182 12.55 6.19 13.53
CA VAL A 182 12.32 5.03 14.40
C VAL A 182 13.44 4.00 14.24
N SER A 183 13.90 3.72 13.02
CA SER A 183 15.02 2.81 12.75
C SER A 183 15.68 3.09 11.40
N ILE A 184 16.91 2.57 11.23
CA ILE A 184 17.68 2.53 9.97
C ILE A 184 18.09 1.08 9.74
N GLY A 185 17.81 0.54 8.55
CA GLY A 185 18.14 -0.84 8.18
C GLY A 185 17.11 -1.87 8.65
N SER A 186 17.33 -3.12 8.22
CA SER A 186 16.45 -4.27 8.46
C SER A 186 17.07 -5.27 9.45
N GLU A 187 16.80 -5.13 10.75
CA GLU A 187 17.14 -6.11 11.82
C GLU A 187 16.04 -5.99 12.91
N ASP A 188 15.56 -6.99 13.64
CA ASP A 188 15.81 -8.44 13.81
C ASP A 188 14.57 -9.04 14.52
N VAL A 189 14.10 -10.24 14.15
CA VAL A 189 13.21 -11.04 15.02
C VAL A 189 13.76 -12.46 15.12
N VAL A 190 14.38 -12.74 16.26
CA VAL A 190 14.96 -14.03 16.65
C VAL A 190 13.83 -15.03 16.92
N ALA A 191 13.81 -16.16 16.20
CA ALA A 191 12.96 -17.31 16.51
C ALA A 191 13.76 -18.36 17.30
N GLU A 192 13.17 -18.86 18.38
CA GLU A 192 13.75 -19.83 19.30
C GLU A 192 13.92 -21.22 18.66
N ASP A 193 15.05 -21.83 19.00
CA ASP A 193 15.58 -23.14 18.62
C ASP A 193 14.87 -24.29 19.36
N ASP A 194 14.40 -25.29 18.62
CA ASP A 194 14.13 -26.63 19.15
C ASP A 194 14.78 -27.67 18.22
N GLY A 195 15.96 -28.12 18.63
CA GLY A 195 16.81 -29.03 17.87
C GLY A 195 16.49 -30.53 17.99
N ALA A 196 16.94 -31.27 16.97
CA ALA A 196 17.56 -32.61 17.00
C ALA A 196 17.82 -33.03 15.52
N ASP A 197 19.05 -32.91 15.01
CA ASP A 197 20.13 -33.94 14.96
C ASP A 197 19.69 -35.23 14.22
N SER A 198 20.33 -35.81 13.21
CA SER A 198 21.68 -35.78 12.59
C SER A 198 21.48 -36.28 11.13
N ASP A 199 22.29 -35.95 10.12
CA ASP A 199 23.55 -36.64 9.81
C ASP A 199 24.26 -35.96 8.63
N LYS A 200 25.59 -36.11 8.60
CA LYS A 200 26.57 -35.35 7.83
C LYS A 200 26.74 -35.84 6.39
N GLY A 201 27.03 -34.90 5.50
CA GLY A 201 27.66 -35.17 4.21
C GLY A 201 28.14 -33.87 3.55
N ASP A 202 29.41 -33.52 3.74
CA ASP A 202 30.13 -32.50 2.96
C ASP A 202 30.01 -32.79 1.46
N THR A 203 29.78 -31.77 0.63
CA THR A 203 30.73 -31.27 -0.41
C THR A 203 30.03 -30.24 -1.33
N MET A 204 30.65 -29.06 -1.38
CA MET A 204 30.71 -28.02 -2.43
C MET A 204 29.78 -28.11 -3.66
N ALA A 205 29.06 -26.98 -3.85
CA ALA A 205 28.83 -26.25 -5.10
C ALA A 205 28.51 -27.03 -6.39
N ASP A 206 27.26 -26.91 -6.84
CA ASP A 206 26.99 -26.75 -8.28
C ASP A 206 25.73 -25.90 -8.49
N THR A 207 25.96 -24.64 -8.85
CA THR A 207 24.96 -23.69 -9.32
C THR A 207 24.58 -24.10 -10.72
N THR A 208 23.43 -24.76 -10.89
CA THR A 208 22.82 -24.95 -12.21
C THR A 208 21.59 -24.07 -12.32
N GLU A 209 21.82 -22.85 -12.80
CA GLU A 209 20.82 -22.07 -13.51
C GLU A 209 20.20 -22.96 -14.60
N LYS A 210 18.90 -23.26 -14.49
CA LYS A 210 18.11 -23.65 -15.64
C LYS A 210 17.57 -22.37 -16.27
N THR A 211 18.24 -21.92 -17.31
CA THR A 211 17.64 -21.08 -18.35
C THR A 211 16.57 -21.90 -19.07
N VAL A 212 15.32 -21.47 -18.97
CA VAL A 212 14.25 -21.92 -19.86
C VAL A 212 13.96 -20.75 -20.80
N GLU A 213 14.44 -20.85 -22.04
CA GLU A 213 13.90 -20.06 -23.14
C GLU A 213 12.47 -20.54 -23.41
N GLY A 214 11.49 -19.69 -23.10
CA GLY A 214 10.08 -19.90 -23.43
C GLY A 214 9.30 -18.66 -23.05
N GLY A 215 8.59 -18.06 -24.00
CA GLY A 215 7.79 -16.86 -23.73
C GLY A 215 6.76 -17.08 -22.63
N ASN A 216 6.35 -15.98 -21.99
CA ASN A 216 5.29 -15.93 -20.98
C ASN A 216 4.08 -16.79 -21.38
N ARG A 217 3.71 -17.78 -20.56
CA ARG A 217 2.51 -18.61 -20.82
C ARG A 217 1.24 -17.80 -20.64
N ILE A 218 0.18 -18.30 -21.26
CA ILE A 218 -1.17 -17.72 -21.20
C ILE A 218 -2.06 -18.59 -20.31
N ALA A 219 -2.84 -17.96 -19.44
CA ALA A 219 -3.90 -18.60 -18.67
C ALA A 219 -5.28 -18.14 -19.19
N ASN A 220 -6.11 -19.09 -19.61
CA ASN A 220 -7.53 -18.83 -19.85
C ASN A 220 -8.33 -19.16 -18.58
N ILE A 221 -9.05 -18.17 -18.06
CA ILE A 221 -9.92 -18.29 -16.89
C ILE A 221 -11.36 -18.32 -17.41
N ASP A 222 -11.96 -19.52 -17.46
CA ASP A 222 -13.36 -19.71 -17.83
C ASP A 222 -14.24 -19.45 -16.60
N THR A 223 -15.15 -18.48 -16.68
CA THR A 223 -16.09 -18.17 -15.60
C THR A 223 -17.54 -18.41 -16.02
N SER A 224 -18.46 -18.39 -15.07
CA SER A 224 -19.90 -18.40 -15.35
C SER A 224 -20.41 -17.18 -16.13
N MET A 225 -19.59 -16.12 -16.26
CA MET A 225 -19.94 -14.87 -16.94
C MET A 225 -19.14 -14.65 -18.24
N GLY A 226 -18.23 -15.55 -18.60
CA GLY A 226 -17.39 -15.43 -19.78
C GLY A 226 -15.95 -15.85 -19.53
N MET A 227 -15.12 -15.82 -20.58
CA MET A 227 -13.70 -16.18 -20.51
C MET A 227 -12.83 -14.93 -20.44
N MET A 228 -11.79 -14.98 -19.61
CA MET A 228 -10.70 -13.99 -19.58
C MET A 228 -9.38 -14.67 -19.98
N THR A 229 -8.52 -13.95 -20.70
CA THR A 229 -7.18 -14.41 -21.08
C THR A 229 -6.15 -13.55 -20.35
N VAL A 230 -5.22 -14.19 -19.65
CA VAL A 230 -4.17 -13.57 -18.85
C VAL A 230 -2.80 -13.98 -19.37
N GLU A 231 -1.93 -13.00 -19.64
CA GLU A 231 -0.50 -13.25 -19.84
C GLU A 231 0.21 -13.30 -18.48
N LEU A 232 1.03 -14.32 -18.24
CA LEU A 232 1.75 -14.53 -16.98
C LEU A 232 3.19 -14.02 -17.08
N HIS A 233 3.63 -13.20 -16.14
CA HIS A 233 4.95 -12.58 -16.14
C HIS A 233 6.03 -13.47 -15.52
N GLU A 234 6.25 -14.64 -16.10
CA GLU A 234 7.05 -15.72 -15.50
C GLU A 234 8.52 -15.36 -15.26
N GLU A 235 9.12 -14.51 -16.08
CA GLU A 235 10.50 -14.06 -15.88
C GLU A 235 10.64 -13.10 -14.69
N ARG A 236 9.60 -12.29 -14.43
CA ARG A 236 9.63 -11.19 -13.45
C ARG A 236 8.96 -11.56 -12.13
N ALA A 237 8.09 -12.58 -12.15
CA ALA A 237 7.45 -13.17 -10.99
C ALA A 237 7.44 -14.72 -11.07
N PRO A 238 8.62 -15.38 -11.16
CA PRO A 238 8.72 -16.83 -11.37
C PRO A 238 8.09 -17.68 -10.26
N ASP A 239 8.28 -17.34 -8.99
CA ASP A 239 7.75 -18.15 -7.90
C ASP A 239 6.22 -18.03 -7.82
N THR A 240 5.71 -16.81 -8.04
CA THR A 240 4.28 -16.52 -8.01
C THR A 240 3.54 -17.16 -9.18
N THR A 241 4.06 -16.98 -10.40
CA THR A 241 3.49 -17.59 -11.60
C THR A 241 3.56 -19.11 -11.55
N SER A 242 4.69 -19.68 -11.10
CA SER A 242 4.83 -21.14 -10.93
C SER A 242 3.78 -21.69 -9.96
N ASN A 243 3.59 -21.06 -8.80
CA ASN A 243 2.55 -21.45 -7.84
C ASN A 243 1.13 -21.40 -8.46
N PHE A 244 0.79 -20.33 -9.17
CA PHE A 244 -0.51 -20.21 -9.84
C PHE A 244 -0.72 -21.30 -10.91
N ILE A 245 0.30 -21.56 -11.74
CA ILE A 245 0.28 -22.56 -12.81
C ILE A 245 0.15 -23.98 -12.24
N GLU A 246 0.89 -24.31 -11.18
CA GLU A 246 0.80 -25.61 -10.50
C GLU A 246 -0.60 -25.86 -9.95
N LEU A 247 -1.21 -24.85 -9.32
CA LEU A 247 -2.58 -24.93 -8.80
C LEU A 247 -3.61 -25.08 -9.94
N ALA A 248 -3.47 -24.31 -11.02
CA ALA A 248 -4.34 -24.40 -12.19
C ALA A 248 -4.27 -25.78 -12.86
N ASN A 249 -3.06 -26.30 -13.13
CA ASN A 249 -2.87 -27.60 -13.79
C ASN A 249 -3.42 -28.79 -12.97
N ARG A 250 -3.50 -28.66 -11.64
CA ARG A 250 -4.10 -29.65 -10.76
C ARG A 250 -5.61 -29.49 -10.60
N GLY A 251 -6.21 -28.49 -11.25
CA GLY A 251 -7.64 -28.18 -11.15
C GLY A 251 -8.06 -27.58 -9.81
N PHE A 252 -7.13 -26.99 -9.05
CA PHE A 252 -7.42 -26.42 -7.72
C PHE A 252 -8.50 -25.32 -7.78
N TYR A 253 -8.47 -24.51 -8.83
CA TYR A 253 -9.37 -23.37 -9.01
C TYR A 253 -10.75 -23.74 -9.58
N ASN A 254 -10.97 -25.00 -9.97
CA ASN A 254 -12.23 -25.42 -10.57
C ASN A 254 -13.37 -25.29 -9.56
N ASP A 255 -14.46 -24.69 -10.01
CA ASP A 255 -15.68 -24.44 -9.25
C ASP A 255 -15.51 -23.51 -8.02
N LEU A 256 -14.36 -22.81 -7.91
CA LEU A 256 -14.18 -21.77 -6.89
C LEU A 256 -14.89 -20.48 -7.28
N THR A 257 -15.23 -19.64 -6.31
CA THR A 257 -15.96 -18.39 -6.55
C THR A 257 -15.08 -17.15 -6.44
N PHE A 258 -15.45 -16.09 -7.17
CA PHE A 258 -15.07 -14.73 -6.77
C PHE A 258 -15.90 -14.36 -5.55
N HIS A 259 -15.26 -14.36 -4.38
CA HIS A 259 -15.94 -14.21 -3.09
C HIS A 259 -15.98 -12.76 -2.58
N ARG A 260 -15.25 -11.86 -3.25
CA ARG A 260 -15.24 -10.43 -3.00
C ARG A 260 -15.05 -9.68 -4.31
N VAL A 261 -15.96 -8.77 -4.65
CA VAL A 261 -15.91 -7.97 -5.88
C VAL A 261 -16.29 -6.53 -5.55
N ILE A 262 -15.49 -5.59 -6.03
CA ILE A 262 -15.68 -4.16 -5.75
C ILE A 262 -15.48 -3.42 -7.07
N ASP A 263 -16.54 -2.77 -7.53
CA ASP A 263 -16.55 -1.88 -8.69
C ASP A 263 -15.46 -0.82 -8.60
N ASP A 264 -14.78 -0.54 -9.71
CA ASP A 264 -13.60 0.34 -9.83
C ASP A 264 -12.40 -0.03 -8.92
N PHE A 265 -12.38 -1.26 -8.37
CA PHE A 265 -11.28 -1.75 -7.55
C PHE A 265 -10.73 -3.10 -8.04
N MET A 266 -11.45 -4.19 -7.79
CA MET A 266 -10.97 -5.54 -8.10
C MET A 266 -12.04 -6.63 -7.96
N ILE A 267 -11.76 -7.78 -8.58
CA ILE A 267 -12.47 -9.05 -8.37
C ILE A 267 -11.50 -10.06 -7.75
N GLN A 268 -11.82 -10.59 -6.56
CA GLN A 268 -10.96 -11.50 -5.79
C GLN A 268 -11.53 -12.91 -5.72
N GLY A 269 -10.71 -13.89 -6.09
CA GLY A 269 -11.04 -15.32 -6.16
C GLY A 269 -9.92 -16.20 -5.62
N GLY A 270 -10.01 -17.51 -5.91
CA GLY A 270 -8.96 -18.48 -5.53
C GLY A 270 -9.00 -18.94 -4.07
N ASP A 271 -10.09 -18.68 -3.36
CA ASP A 271 -10.33 -19.22 -2.01
C ASP A 271 -11.15 -20.51 -2.05
N PRO A 272 -10.61 -21.67 -1.61
CA PRO A 272 -11.35 -22.93 -1.56
C PRO A 272 -12.52 -22.94 -0.57
N LYS A 273 -12.58 -22.01 0.39
CA LYS A 273 -13.72 -21.87 1.31
C LYS A 273 -14.79 -20.90 0.82
N GLY A 274 -14.44 -19.99 -0.09
CA GLY A 274 -15.32 -18.94 -0.61
C GLY A 274 -15.74 -17.90 0.43
N ASP A 275 -14.96 -17.73 1.51
CA ASP A 275 -15.24 -16.79 2.62
C ASP A 275 -14.07 -15.82 2.92
N GLY A 276 -13.02 -15.87 2.11
CA GLY A 276 -11.79 -15.09 2.23
C GLY A 276 -10.73 -15.72 3.14
N THR A 277 -11.01 -16.84 3.83
CA THR A 277 -10.13 -17.38 4.88
C THR A 277 -9.38 -18.66 4.50
N GLY A 278 -9.57 -19.17 3.29
CA GLY A 278 -8.87 -20.36 2.81
C GLY A 278 -7.62 -20.06 1.98
N GLY A 279 -6.95 -21.13 1.56
CA GLY A 279 -5.71 -21.10 0.79
C GLY A 279 -5.31 -22.50 0.34
N SER A 280 -4.25 -22.62 -0.46
CA SER A 280 -3.72 -23.93 -0.92
C SER A 280 -3.04 -24.75 0.19
N GLY A 281 -2.82 -24.16 1.37
CA GLY A 281 -2.05 -24.76 2.46
C GLY A 281 -0.53 -24.57 2.33
N LYS A 282 -0.06 -23.92 1.26
CA LYS A 282 1.34 -23.52 1.06
C LYS A 282 1.37 -22.01 0.81
N THR A 283 2.27 -21.30 1.49
CA THR A 283 2.51 -19.87 1.21
C THR A 283 3.76 -19.67 0.36
N ILE A 284 3.80 -18.55 -0.35
CA ILE A 284 4.93 -18.12 -1.17
C ILE A 284 5.43 -16.75 -0.69
N LYS A 285 6.70 -16.47 -0.97
CA LYS A 285 7.31 -15.17 -0.68
C LYS A 285 6.69 -14.07 -1.53
N LEU A 286 6.65 -12.85 -1.00
CA LEU A 286 6.25 -11.69 -1.78
C LEU A 286 7.29 -11.45 -2.89
N GLU A 287 6.83 -11.49 -4.14
CA GLU A 287 7.65 -11.30 -5.32
C GLU A 287 7.15 -10.08 -6.09
N THR A 288 7.88 -8.98 -5.98
CA THR A 288 7.52 -7.71 -6.63
C THR A 288 8.59 -7.32 -7.63
N HIS A 289 8.17 -6.76 -8.76
CA HIS A 289 9.07 -6.27 -9.78
C HIS A 289 8.66 -4.83 -10.17
N PRO A 290 9.61 -3.89 -10.37
CA PRO A 290 9.29 -2.47 -10.64
C PRO A 290 8.41 -2.24 -11.88
N GLU A 291 8.50 -3.12 -12.88
CA GLU A 291 7.68 -3.07 -14.09
C GLU A 291 6.31 -3.74 -13.94
N LEU A 292 6.08 -4.49 -12.86
CA LEU A 292 4.83 -5.18 -12.60
C LEU A 292 4.01 -4.37 -11.58
N THR A 293 3.17 -3.50 -12.11
CA THR A 293 2.30 -2.61 -11.33
C THR A 293 0.82 -2.95 -11.52
N HIS A 294 -0.01 -2.51 -10.60
CA HIS A 294 -1.45 -2.73 -10.56
C HIS A 294 -2.15 -1.79 -11.55
N VAL A 295 -1.79 -1.90 -12.82
CA VAL A 295 -2.53 -1.26 -13.93
C VAL A 295 -3.91 -1.91 -14.10
N ASP A 296 -4.77 -1.28 -14.91
CA ASP A 296 -6.04 -1.89 -15.31
C ASP A 296 -5.83 -3.29 -15.91
N GLY A 297 -6.54 -4.28 -15.36
CA GLY A 297 -6.41 -5.69 -15.71
C GLY A 297 -5.19 -6.42 -15.14
N ALA A 298 -4.41 -5.80 -14.24
CA ALA A 298 -3.33 -6.51 -13.54
C ALA A 298 -3.89 -7.66 -12.69
N VAL A 299 -3.17 -8.78 -12.65
CA VAL A 299 -3.50 -9.95 -11.83
C VAL A 299 -2.45 -10.08 -10.73
N ALA A 300 -2.89 -10.06 -9.49
CA ALA A 300 -2.01 -10.05 -8.33
C ALA A 300 -2.46 -11.03 -7.24
N MET A 301 -1.52 -11.50 -6.43
CA MET A 301 -1.83 -12.40 -5.32
C MET A 301 -2.44 -11.64 -4.15
N ALA A 302 -3.54 -12.16 -3.60
CA ALA A 302 -4.01 -11.75 -2.29
C ALA A 302 -3.16 -12.42 -1.19
N ARG A 303 -2.99 -11.73 -0.07
CA ARG A 303 -2.23 -12.22 1.08
C ARG A 303 -2.86 -11.75 2.39
N SER A 304 -2.48 -12.38 3.48
CA SER A 304 -2.72 -11.82 4.81
C SER A 304 -1.75 -10.67 5.09
N GLN A 305 -1.73 -10.15 6.32
CA GLN A 305 -0.86 -9.04 6.69
C GLN A 305 0.63 -9.34 6.46
N HIS A 306 1.04 -10.60 6.62
CA HIS A 306 2.43 -10.99 6.37
C HIS A 306 2.72 -10.99 4.85
N PRO A 307 3.78 -10.30 4.37
CA PRO A 307 4.14 -10.26 2.95
C PRO A 307 4.24 -11.65 2.31
N ASP A 308 4.93 -12.57 2.97
CA ASP A 308 5.14 -13.95 2.49
C ASP A 308 3.99 -14.93 2.83
N SER A 309 2.75 -14.44 2.80
CA SER A 309 1.56 -15.26 3.13
C SER A 309 0.59 -15.49 1.97
N ALA A 310 0.91 -14.98 0.78
CA ALA A 310 0.16 -15.32 -0.42
C ALA A 310 0.14 -16.85 -0.60
N SER A 311 -1.01 -17.41 -1.00
CA SER A 311 -1.17 -18.85 -1.20
C SER A 311 -1.87 -19.16 -2.52
N SER A 312 -3.19 -19.27 -2.54
CA SER A 312 -3.98 -19.54 -3.75
C SER A 312 -4.86 -18.37 -4.19
N GLN A 313 -5.19 -17.46 -3.27
CA GLN A 313 -6.08 -16.35 -3.56
C GLN A 313 -5.39 -15.31 -4.44
N PHE A 314 -6.10 -14.84 -5.46
CA PHE A 314 -5.65 -13.80 -6.38
C PHE A 314 -6.79 -12.82 -6.64
N TYR A 315 -6.45 -11.66 -7.16
CA TYR A 315 -7.41 -10.68 -7.63
C TYR A 315 -7.00 -10.11 -8.99
N ILE A 316 -8.00 -9.62 -9.72
CA ILE A 316 -7.84 -8.92 -10.98
C ILE A 316 -8.32 -7.48 -10.77
N CYS A 317 -7.47 -6.50 -11.08
CA CYS A 317 -7.80 -5.10 -10.95
C CYS A 317 -8.84 -4.67 -11.99
N ASP A 318 -9.89 -3.99 -11.53
CA ASP A 318 -10.80 -3.21 -12.36
C ASP A 318 -10.44 -1.74 -12.18
N GLY A 319 -9.75 -1.15 -13.16
CA GLY A 319 -9.05 0.12 -12.97
C GLY A 319 -7.68 -0.03 -12.32
N ALA A 320 -6.86 1.03 -12.42
CA ALA A 320 -5.51 1.02 -11.88
C ALA A 320 -5.49 1.26 -10.36
N GLN A 321 -4.75 0.42 -9.62
CA GLN A 321 -4.65 0.41 -8.16
C GLN A 321 -3.20 0.66 -7.69
N PRO A 322 -2.57 1.80 -8.06
CA PRO A 322 -1.16 2.05 -7.80
C PRO A 322 -0.81 2.05 -6.31
N MET A 323 -1.79 2.25 -5.43
CA MET A 323 -1.59 2.15 -3.99
C MET A 323 -1.23 0.73 -3.52
N LEU A 324 -1.41 -0.29 -4.36
CA LEU A 324 -1.05 -1.69 -4.06
C LEU A 324 0.34 -2.06 -4.58
N ASP A 325 0.98 -1.19 -5.39
CA ASP A 325 2.29 -1.44 -5.99
C ASP A 325 3.38 -1.70 -4.95
N GLY A 326 4.17 -2.75 -5.18
CA GLY A 326 5.22 -3.18 -4.26
C GLY A 326 4.72 -3.82 -2.95
N GLN A 327 3.40 -3.89 -2.73
CA GLN A 327 2.81 -4.53 -1.54
C GLN A 327 2.22 -5.90 -1.83
N TYR A 328 1.88 -6.16 -3.09
CA TYR A 328 1.32 -7.40 -3.58
C TYR A 328 2.04 -7.83 -4.85
N ALA A 329 2.21 -9.14 -5.02
CA ALA A 329 2.87 -9.71 -6.19
C ALA A 329 1.94 -9.65 -7.39
N VAL A 330 2.16 -8.68 -8.30
CA VAL A 330 1.57 -8.68 -9.64
C VAL A 330 2.31 -9.73 -10.45
N PHE A 331 1.59 -10.69 -11.01
CA PHE A 331 2.18 -11.83 -11.71
C PHE A 331 1.58 -12.08 -13.10
N GLY A 332 0.58 -11.30 -13.50
CA GLY A 332 0.03 -11.37 -14.84
C GLY A 332 -0.81 -10.15 -15.19
N ARG A 333 -1.33 -10.16 -16.42
CA ARG A 333 -2.22 -9.11 -16.93
C ARG A 333 -3.26 -9.68 -17.88
N VAL A 334 -4.50 -9.25 -17.74
CA VAL A 334 -5.59 -9.57 -18.67
C VAL A 334 -5.27 -8.96 -20.04
N THR A 335 -5.22 -9.79 -21.07
CA THR A 335 -5.01 -9.40 -22.48
C THR A 335 -6.29 -9.47 -23.31
N ASN A 336 -7.30 -10.22 -22.84
CA ASN A 336 -8.64 -10.28 -23.43
C ASN A 336 -9.69 -10.58 -22.34
N GLY A 337 -10.90 -10.02 -22.46
CA GLY A 337 -11.99 -10.25 -21.50
C GLY A 337 -12.09 -9.23 -20.35
N MET A 338 -11.57 -8.02 -20.51
CA MET A 338 -11.76 -6.95 -19.51
C MET A 338 -13.23 -6.51 -19.35
N ASP A 339 -14.07 -6.72 -20.37
CA ASP A 339 -15.52 -6.59 -20.27
C ASP A 339 -16.13 -7.62 -19.31
N VAL A 340 -15.58 -8.83 -19.25
CA VAL A 340 -15.96 -9.86 -18.28
C VAL A 340 -15.51 -9.46 -16.86
N VAL A 341 -14.30 -8.91 -16.69
CA VAL A 341 -13.83 -8.39 -15.39
C VAL A 341 -14.81 -7.37 -14.82
N ARG A 342 -15.18 -6.37 -15.63
CA ARG A 342 -16.13 -5.31 -15.26
C ARG A 342 -17.52 -5.86 -14.97
N ALA A 343 -18.03 -6.75 -15.82
CA ALA A 343 -19.32 -7.38 -15.59
C ALA A 343 -19.37 -8.18 -14.27
N ILE A 344 -18.24 -8.76 -13.84
CA ILE A 344 -18.13 -9.44 -12.54
C ILE A 344 -18.02 -8.41 -11.40
N ALA A 345 -17.31 -7.29 -11.59
CA ALA A 345 -17.16 -6.25 -10.57
C ALA A 345 -18.48 -5.51 -10.26
N GLU A 346 -19.35 -5.36 -11.26
CA GLU A 346 -20.63 -4.65 -11.20
C GLU A 346 -21.81 -5.50 -10.64
N VAL A 347 -21.62 -6.79 -10.33
CA VAL A 347 -22.73 -7.62 -9.82
C VAL A 347 -23.21 -7.15 -8.44
N GLU A 348 -24.47 -7.43 -8.12
CA GLU A 348 -25.02 -7.09 -6.80
C GLU A 348 -24.28 -7.85 -5.69
N THR A 349 -23.85 -7.13 -4.65
CA THR A 349 -23.10 -7.68 -3.51
C THR A 349 -23.81 -7.47 -2.17
N ASP A 350 -23.46 -8.29 -1.18
CA ASP A 350 -23.84 -8.08 0.21
C ASP A 350 -22.95 -7.01 0.88
N SER A 351 -23.18 -6.76 2.18
CA SER A 351 -22.42 -5.76 2.95
C SER A 351 -20.93 -6.09 3.16
N ARG A 352 -20.43 -7.21 2.64
CA ARG A 352 -19.01 -7.64 2.68
C ARG A 352 -18.42 -7.73 1.28
N ASP A 353 -19.06 -7.08 0.30
CA ASP A 353 -18.68 -7.08 -1.10
C ASP A 353 -18.73 -8.48 -1.74
N ARG A 354 -19.48 -9.43 -1.15
CA ARG A 354 -19.65 -10.78 -1.71
C ARG A 354 -20.81 -10.78 -2.71
N PRO A 355 -20.64 -11.32 -3.93
CA PRO A 355 -21.75 -11.48 -4.87
C PRO A 355 -22.96 -12.21 -4.28
N ILE A 356 -24.16 -11.68 -4.49
CA ILE A 356 -25.41 -12.33 -4.09
C ILE A 356 -25.64 -13.61 -4.89
N GLU A 357 -25.42 -13.53 -6.21
CA GLU A 357 -25.33 -14.70 -7.09
C GLU A 357 -23.85 -15.04 -7.31
N ASN A 358 -23.47 -16.28 -6.98
CA ASN A 358 -22.07 -16.70 -7.07
C ASN A 358 -21.55 -16.62 -8.52
N VAL A 359 -20.48 -15.85 -8.71
CA VAL A 359 -19.67 -15.91 -9.94
C VAL A 359 -18.59 -16.98 -9.75
N THR A 360 -18.59 -17.98 -10.63
CA THR A 360 -17.77 -19.19 -10.48
C THR A 360 -16.67 -19.26 -11.53
N ILE A 361 -15.45 -19.60 -11.11
CA ILE A 361 -14.34 -20.02 -11.98
C ILE A 361 -14.61 -21.47 -12.36
N THR A 362 -15.08 -21.71 -13.58
CA THR A 362 -15.37 -23.07 -14.08
C THR A 362 -14.09 -23.88 -14.23
N ARG A 363 -13.03 -23.26 -14.78
CA ARG A 363 -11.68 -23.83 -14.87
C ARG A 363 -10.65 -22.75 -15.20
N ILE A 364 -9.39 -23.06 -14.95
CA ILE A 364 -8.25 -22.31 -15.49
C ILE A 364 -7.41 -23.25 -16.34
N THR A 365 -7.15 -22.87 -17.60
CA THR A 365 -6.34 -23.64 -18.55
C THR A 365 -5.04 -22.89 -18.84
N ILE A 366 -3.90 -23.51 -18.57
CA ILE A 366 -2.58 -22.98 -18.94
C ILE A 366 -2.24 -23.46 -20.36
N LEU A 367 -1.97 -22.53 -21.27
CA LEU A 367 -1.52 -22.81 -22.62
C LEU A 367 0.01 -22.81 -22.65
N GLU A 368 0.62 -23.88 -23.14
CA GLU A 368 2.07 -23.95 -23.33
C GLU A 368 2.51 -22.97 -24.44
N SER A 369 3.70 -22.40 -24.29
CA SER A 369 4.31 -21.43 -25.20
C SER A 369 4.89 -22.04 -26.48
#